data_AF-A0A835WWA9-F1
#
_entry.id   AF-A0A835WWA9-F1
#
_cell.length_a   1.000
_cell.length_b   1.000
_cell.length_c   1.000
_cell.angle_alpha   90.00
_cell.angle_beta   90.00
_cell.angle_gamma   90.00
#
_symmetry.space_group_name_H-M   'P 1'
#
loop_
_entity.id
_entity.type
_entity.pdbx_description
1 polymer ?
#
loop_
_entity_poly.entity_id
_entity_poly.type
_entity_poly.pdbx_seq_one_letter_code
_entity_poly.pdbx_strand_id
1 'polypeptide(L)' 'MKITSQLNGTNHATISEPELGVLFTRCRKCGGNVIQKNDAIKCVECNWIDERKLSSNFGKNDFVKLSR' A
#
# COMPACT_ATOMS: atom_id res chain seq x y z
N MET A 1 4.15 -0.36 -7.26
CA MET A 1 3.55 -0.37 -8.61
C MET A 1 4.65 -0.50 -9.65
N LYS A 2 4.32 -0.93 -10.86
CA LYS A 2 5.25 -1.11 -11.97
C LYS A 2 4.69 -0.45 -13.23
N ILE A 3 5.49 0.36 -13.92
CA ILE A 3 5.09 1.02 -15.16
C ILE A 3 5.17 0.00 -16.29
N THR A 4 4.10 -0.14 -17.08
CA THR A 4 4.04 -1.06 -18.22
C THR A 4 4.24 -0.35 -19.55
N SER A 5 3.83 0.93 -19.65
CA SER A 5 4.04 1.75 -20.84
C SER A 5 3.84 3.24 -20.54
N GLN A 6 4.25 4.08 -21.47
CA GLN A 6 3.97 5.51 -21.49
C GLN A 6 3.30 5.85 -22.81
N LEU A 7 2.08 6.40 -22.77
CA LEU A 7 1.31 6.71 -23.98
C LEU A 7 0.60 8.06 -23.79
N ASN A 8 0.71 8.96 -24.76
CA ASN A 8 0.06 10.28 -24.74
C ASN A 8 0.32 11.07 -23.44
N GLY A 9 1.55 11.00 -22.93
CA GLY A 9 1.93 11.66 -21.67
C GLY A 9 1.41 11.00 -20.39
N THR A 10 0.78 9.82 -20.49
CA THR A 10 0.26 9.07 -19.34
C THR A 10 1.10 7.82 -19.07
N ASN A 11 1.50 7.63 -17.81
CA ASN A 11 2.15 6.41 -17.36
C ASN A 11 1.09 5.35 -17.05
N HIS A 12 1.04 4.28 -17.85
CA HIS A 12 0.23 3.11 -17.56
C HIS A 12 1.00 2.23 -16.59
N ALA A 13 0.38 1.84 -15.49
CA ALA A 13 1.02 1.05 -14.46
C ALA A 13 0.10 -0.04 -13.92
N THR A 14 0.73 -1.09 -13.41
CA THR A 14 0.06 -2.23 -12.79
C THR A 14 0.55 -2.43 -11.36
N ILE A 15 -0.27 -3.14 -10.60
CA ILE A 15 0.03 -3.67 -9.27
C ILE A 15 -0.28 -5.17 -9.21
N SER A 16 -0.23 -5.90 -10.34
CA SER A 16 -0.64 -7.30 -10.38
C SER A 16 0.23 -8.21 -9.52
N GLU A 17 1.54 -7.97 -9.47
CA GLU A 17 2.51 -8.78 -8.72
C GLU A 17 2.30 -8.69 -7.19
N PRO A 18 2.53 -9.76 -6.40
CA PRO A 18 2.24 -9.80 -4.95
C PRO A 18 3.00 -8.77 -4.10
N GLU A 19 4.23 -8.43 -4.50
CA GLU A 19 5.04 -7.40 -3.87
C GLU A 19 4.56 -5.98 -4.19
N LEU A 20 3.64 -5.82 -5.16
CA LEU A 20 3.09 -4.54 -5.55
C LEU A 20 1.70 -4.35 -4.96
N GLY A 21 1.56 -3.28 -4.18
CA GLY A 21 0.32 -2.92 -3.53
C GLY A 21 0.56 -1.74 -2.61
N VAL A 22 -0.34 -1.56 -1.65
CA VAL A 22 -0.16 -0.60 -0.56
C VAL A 22 1.01 -1.04 0.30
N LEU A 23 1.96 -0.14 0.55
CA LEU A 23 3.13 -0.36 1.41
C LEU A 23 2.93 0.20 2.82
N PHE A 24 2.23 1.34 2.92
CA PHE A 24 1.83 1.97 4.17
C PHE A 24 0.51 2.71 3.97
N THR A 25 -0.27 2.88 5.04
CA THR A 25 -1.46 3.74 5.03
C THR A 25 -1.86 4.13 6.45
N ARG A 26 -2.74 5.11 6.56
CA ARG A 26 -3.49 5.44 7.78
C ARG A 26 -4.97 5.10 7.60
N CYS A 27 -5.71 5.12 8.71
CA CYS A 27 -7.15 4.92 8.70
C CYS A 27 -7.84 6.03 7.89
N ARG A 28 -8.70 5.65 6.94
CA ARG A 28 -9.48 6.61 6.15
C ARG A 28 -10.50 7.40 6.98
N LYS A 29 -11.01 6.81 8.07
CA LYS A 29 -12.08 7.41 8.88
C LYS A 29 -11.57 8.40 9.93
N CYS A 30 -10.47 8.10 10.62
CA CYS A 30 -9.95 8.94 11.71
C CYS A 30 -8.48 9.33 11.57
N GLY A 31 -7.76 8.88 10.53
CA GLY A 31 -6.34 9.16 10.35
C GLY A 31 -5.40 8.38 11.29
N GLY A 32 -5.94 7.55 12.20
CA GLY A 32 -5.15 6.75 13.13
C GLY A 32 -4.33 5.64 12.49
N ASN A 33 -3.50 5.00 13.32
CA ASN A 33 -2.68 3.86 12.90
C ASN A 33 -3.53 2.65 12.54
N VAL A 34 -2.96 1.78 11.72
CA VAL A 34 -3.63 0.57 11.23
C VAL A 34 -2.69 -0.62 11.36
N ILE A 35 -3.27 -1.81 11.49
CA ILE A 35 -2.58 -3.09 11.43
C ILE A 35 -3.11 -3.90 10.26
N GLN A 36 -2.28 -4.75 9.68
CA GLN A 36 -2.72 -5.71 8.68
C GLN A 36 -3.61 -6.77 9.33
N LYS A 37 -4.70 -7.12 8.64
CA LYS A 37 -5.61 -8.19 9.00
C LYS A 37 -6.01 -8.93 7.71
N ASN A 38 -5.28 -10.00 7.39
CA ASN A 38 -5.41 -10.74 6.12
C ASN A 38 -5.20 -9.79 4.92
N ASP A 39 -6.16 -9.73 3.99
CA ASP A 39 -6.19 -8.86 2.82
C ASP A 39 -6.82 -7.48 3.10
N ALA A 40 -6.96 -7.13 4.37
CA ALA A 40 -7.50 -5.86 4.83
C ALA A 40 -6.57 -5.19 5.84
N ILE A 41 -6.86 -3.93 6.13
CA ILE A 41 -6.31 -3.23 7.28
C ILE A 41 -7.40 -2.99 8.31
N LYS A 42 -7.03 -3.01 9.59
CA LYS A 42 -7.90 -2.61 10.70
C LYS A 42 -7.28 -1.43 11.43
N CYS A 43 -8.05 -0.37 11.65
CA CYS A 43 -7.63 0.73 12.50
C CYS A 43 -7.60 0.31 13.97
N VAL A 44 -6.51 0.62 14.66
CA VAL A 44 -6.37 0.33 16.10
C VAL A 44 -7.18 1.29 16.98
N GLU A 45 -7.47 2.49 16.45
CA GLU A 45 -8.18 3.55 17.18
C GLU A 45 -9.71 3.41 17.04
N CYS A 46 -10.24 3.43 15.81
CA CYS A 46 -11.68 3.47 15.56
C CYS A 46 -12.28 2.13 15.08
N ASN A 47 -11.47 1.06 15.06
CA ASN A 47 -11.85 -0.28 14.61
C ASN A 47 -12.35 -0.40 13.16
N TRP A 48 -12.25 0.66 12.35
CA TRP A 48 -12.63 0.62 10.94
C TRP A 48 -11.79 -0.39 10.18
N ILE A 49 -12.46 -1.24 9.38
CA ILE A 49 -11.82 -2.24 8.51
C ILE A 49 -11.97 -1.78 7.07
N ASP A 50 -10.89 -1.88 6.31
CA ASP A 50 -10.81 -1.42 4.92
C ASP A 50 -10.01 -2.44 4.09
N GLU A 51 -10.66 -3.02 3.08
CA GLU A 51 -10.04 -4.01 2.18
C GLU A 51 -9.16 -3.31 1.15
N ARG A 52 -7.94 -3.81 0.95
CA ARG A 52 -6.96 -3.21 0.04
C ARG A 52 -6.03 -4.27 -0.53
N LYS A 53 -5.53 -4.04 -1.75
CA LYS A 53 -4.40 -4.82 -2.26
C LYS A 53 -3.12 -4.45 -1.49
N LEU A 54 -2.80 -5.23 -0.47
CA LEU A 54 -1.57 -5.05 0.31
C LEU A 54 -0.38 -5.67 -0.42
N SER A 55 0.74 -4.97 -0.40
CA SER A 55 2.02 -5.55 -0.80
C SER A 55 2.44 -6.60 0.23
N SER A 56 3.13 -7.65 -0.21
CA SER A 56 3.85 -8.58 0.69
C SER A 56 4.92 -7.89 1.56
N ASN A 57 5.24 -6.63 1.27
CA ASN A 57 6.13 -5.77 2.06
C ASN A 57 5.38 -4.69 2.85
N PHE A 58 4.07 -4.80 3.04
CA PHE A 58 3.30 -3.86 3.87
C PHE A 58 3.88 -3.75 5.27
N GLY A 59 4.09 -2.52 5.74
CA GLY A 59 4.64 -2.22 7.07
C GLY A 59 6.14 -2.50 7.24
N LYS A 60 6.83 -3.03 6.22
CA LYS A 60 8.30 -3.10 6.21
C LYS A 60 8.85 -1.74 5.81
N ASN A 61 10.08 -1.41 6.20
CA ASN A 61 10.75 -0.14 5.84
C ASN A 61 12.05 -0.38 5.05
N ASP A 62 12.37 -1.63 4.76
CA ASP A 62 13.62 -2.08 4.12
C ASP A 62 13.68 -1.82 2.61
N PHE A 63 12.55 -1.48 1.99
CA PHE A 63 12.47 -1.18 0.55
C PHE A 63 12.95 0.23 0.17
N VAL A 64 13.01 1.17 1.12
CA VAL A 64 13.54 2.52 0.85
C VAL A 64 15.01 2.56 1.24
N LYS A 65 15.90 2.37 0.27
CA LYS A 65 17.33 2.63 0.43
C LYS A 65 17.63 4.08 0.06
N LEU A 66 17.59 4.97 1.05
CA LEU A 66 18.13 6.33 0.88
C LEU A 66 19.66 6.25 0.95
N SER A 67 20.32 6.01 -0.19
CA SER A 67 21.76 6.24 -0.29
C SER A 67 22.00 7.76 -0.26
N ARG A 68 22.82 8.22 0.69
CA ARG A 68 23.40 9.56 0.67
C ARG A 68 24.49 9.65 -0.39
#